data_AF-A0A7K2M3C0-F1
#
_entry.id   AF-A0A7K2M3C0-F1
#
_cell.length_a   1.000
_cell.length_b   1.000
_cell.length_c   1.000
_cell.angle_alpha   90.00
_cell.angle_beta   90.00
_cell.angle_gamma   90.00
#
_symmetry.space_group_name_H-M   'P 1'
#
loop_
_entity.id
_entity.type
_entity.pdbx_description
1 polymer ?
#
loop_
_entity_poly.entity_id
_entity_poly.type
_entity_poly.pdbx_seq_one_letter_code
_entity_poly.pdbx_strand_id
1 'polypeptide(L)'
;MACDYCYMYRAADQSWRHQPRSMSPAVIAWTADRIAEHVRAHGLRAVTVVLHGGEPLLAGPRLLRRAVTEIARAVGPGVRVETCVQTNAWRLDEAWLDTLGELDVRVGVSLDGDRAAHDR
;
A
#
# COMPACT_ATOMS: atom_id res chain seq x y z
N MET A 1 -10.96 -12.52 4.91
CA MET A 1 -12.19 -11.71 5.08
C MET A 1 -12.76 -11.37 3.70
N ALA A 2 -14.08 -11.21 3.57
CA ALA A 2 -14.78 -11.02 2.30
C ALA A 2 -15.96 -10.03 2.44
N CYS A 3 -15.66 -8.79 2.87
CA CYS A 3 -16.64 -7.73 3.11
C CYS A 3 -17.62 -7.64 1.93
N ASP A 4 -18.91 -7.56 2.22
CA ASP A 4 -20.00 -7.58 1.24
C ASP A 4 -20.06 -6.30 0.39
N TYR A 5 -19.54 -5.19 0.91
CA TYR A 5 -19.47 -3.89 0.24
C TYR A 5 -18.11 -3.58 -0.42
N CYS A 6 -17.16 -4.52 -0.46
CA CYS A 6 -15.83 -4.26 -1.01
C CYS A 6 -15.87 -3.92 -2.51
N TYR A 7 -15.60 -2.67 -2.87
CA TYR A 7 -15.67 -2.21 -4.27
C TYR A 7 -14.79 -3.05 -5.22
N MET A 8 -13.65 -3.54 -4.75
CA MET A 8 -12.74 -4.30 -5.61
C MET A 8 -13.20 -5.74 -5.83
N TYR A 9 -13.82 -6.39 -4.84
CA TYR A 9 -14.21 -7.81 -4.94
C TYR A 9 -15.70 -8.04 -5.22
N ARG A 10 -16.55 -7.03 -5.00
CA ARG A 10 -18.01 -7.12 -5.06
C ARG A 10 -18.68 -6.19 -6.08
N ALA A 11 -17.96 -5.23 -6.65
CA ALA A 11 -18.53 -4.35 -7.68
C ALA A 11 -18.61 -5.03 -9.07
N ALA A 12 -19.17 -4.33 -10.05
CA ALA A 12 -19.35 -4.83 -11.42
C ALA A 12 -18.03 -5.13 -12.14
N ASP A 13 -16.97 -4.35 -11.87
CA ASP A 13 -15.64 -4.65 -12.40
C ASP A 13 -15.04 -5.85 -11.68
N GLN A 14 -14.72 -6.89 -12.45
CA GLN A 14 -14.20 -8.16 -11.98
C GLN A 14 -12.82 -8.48 -12.58
N SER A 15 -12.18 -7.49 -13.21
CA SER A 15 -10.85 -7.62 -13.85
C SER A 15 -9.78 -8.11 -12.88
N TRP A 16 -9.93 -7.83 -11.58
CA TRP A 16 -9.04 -8.30 -10.51
C TRP A 16 -8.81 -9.82 -10.53
N ARG A 17 -9.78 -10.62 -11.00
CA ARG A 17 -9.64 -12.09 -11.10
C ARG A 17 -8.54 -12.53 -12.05
N HIS A 18 -8.22 -11.69 -13.02
CA HIS A 18 -7.21 -11.94 -14.04
C HIS A 18 -5.90 -11.21 -13.76
N GLN A 19 -5.83 -10.42 -12.68
CA GLN A 19 -4.62 -9.70 -12.30
C GLN A 19 -3.67 -10.61 -11.51
N PRO A 20 -2.34 -10.35 -11.60
CA PRO A 20 -1.38 -10.99 -10.72
C PRO A 20 -1.70 -10.75 -9.24
N ARG A 21 -1.37 -11.72 -8.38
CA ARG A 21 -1.60 -11.63 -6.93
C ARG A 21 -0.79 -10.53 -6.24
N SER A 22 0.29 -10.08 -6.87
CA SER A 22 1.17 -9.04 -6.35
C SER A 22 1.83 -8.29 -7.50
N MET A 23 2.21 -7.04 -7.27
CA MET A 23 2.97 -6.26 -8.24
C MET A 23 4.33 -6.91 -8.50
N SER A 24 4.75 -6.99 -9.75
CA SER A 24 6.09 -7.48 -10.06
C SER A 24 7.16 -6.44 -9.67
N PRO A 25 8.40 -6.88 -9.38
CA PRO A 25 9.58 -6.02 -9.32
C PRO A 25 9.66 -4.92 -10.38
N ALA A 26 9.38 -5.26 -11.64
CA ALA A 26 9.46 -4.32 -12.75
C ALA A 26 8.38 -3.25 -12.61
N VAL A 27 7.13 -3.65 -12.32
CA VAL A 27 6.03 -2.69 -12.13
C VAL A 27 6.30 -1.74 -10.96
N ILE A 28 6.91 -2.22 -9.88
CA ILE A 28 7.32 -1.35 -8.75
C ILE A 28 8.33 -0.29 -9.21
N ALA A 29 9.39 -0.69 -9.93
CA ALA A 29 10.40 0.24 -10.44
C ALA A 29 9.78 1.28 -11.38
N TRP A 30 8.95 0.82 -12.34
CA TRP A 30 8.23 1.72 -13.26
C TRP A 30 7.32 2.70 -12.51
N THR A 31 6.62 2.24 -11.48
CA THR A 31 5.74 3.08 -10.66
C THR A 31 6.54 4.14 -9.90
N ALA A 32 7.67 3.74 -9.29
CA ALA A 32 8.57 4.65 -8.60
C ALA A 32 9.10 5.76 -9.54
N ASP A 33 9.49 5.40 -10.76
CA ASP A 33 9.95 6.36 -11.76
C ASP A 33 8.85 7.35 -12.16
N ARG A 34 7.60 6.90 -12.30
CA ARG A 34 6.46 7.79 -12.62
C ARG A 34 6.13 8.75 -11.49
N ILE A 35 6.20 8.27 -10.24
CA ILE A 35 6.04 9.15 -9.06
C ILE A 35 7.15 10.20 -9.04
N ALA A 36 8.40 9.80 -9.26
CA ALA A 36 9.54 10.71 -9.27
C ALA A 36 9.48 11.72 -10.42
N GLU A 37 9.03 11.30 -11.60
CA GLU A 37 8.76 12.20 -12.72
C GLU A 37 7.71 13.25 -12.36
N HIS A 38 6.59 12.84 -11.76
CA HIS A 38 5.54 13.76 -11.32
C HIS A 38 6.07 14.76 -10.27
N VAL A 39 6.82 14.27 -9.29
CA VAL A 39 7.48 15.11 -8.27
C VAL A 39 8.35 16.19 -8.92
N ARG A 40 9.20 15.81 -9.87
CA ARG A 40 10.10 16.76 -10.56
C ARG A 40 9.34 17.74 -11.44
N ALA A 41 8.39 17.25 -12.23
CA ALA A 41 7.60 18.06 -13.16
C ALA A 41 6.83 19.18 -12.45
N HIS A 42 6.39 18.93 -11.21
CA HIS A 42 5.61 19.87 -10.42
C HIS A 42 6.37 20.53 -9.26
N GLY A 43 7.67 20.26 -9.11
CA GLY A 43 8.49 20.84 -8.05
C GLY A 43 7.99 20.50 -6.64
N LEU A 44 7.44 19.29 -6.44
CA LEU A 44 6.86 18.89 -5.16
C LEU A 44 7.97 18.67 -4.12
N ARG A 45 7.71 19.11 -2.88
CA ARG A 45 8.60 18.87 -1.73
C ARG A 45 8.14 17.74 -0.83
N ALA A 46 6.94 17.23 -1.05
CA ALA A 46 6.40 16.08 -0.34
C ALA A 46 5.40 15.32 -1.20
N VAL A 47 5.32 14.01 -1.00
CA VAL A 47 4.29 13.13 -1.55
C VAL A 47 3.87 12.09 -0.50
N THR A 48 2.61 11.68 -0.56
CA THR A 48 2.09 10.58 0.26
C THR A 48 1.77 9.41 -0.66
N VAL A 49 2.29 8.23 -0.34
CA VAL A 49 2.02 6.98 -1.05
C VAL A 49 1.25 6.05 -0.14
N VAL A 50 0.09 5.59 -0.60
CA VAL A 50 -0.72 4.59 0.12
C VAL A 50 -0.57 3.25 -0.58
N LEU A 51 0.04 2.29 0.11
CA LEU A 51 0.09 0.89 -0.31
C LEU A 51 -1.27 0.26 -0.02
N HIS A 52 -2.02 0.01 -1.09
CA HIS A 52 -3.39 -0.50 -1.05
C HIS A 52 -3.50 -1.80 -1.88
N GLY A 53 -4.67 -2.04 -2.51
CA GLY A 53 -5.08 -3.33 -3.07
C GLY A 53 -6.21 -3.95 -2.26
N GLY A 54 -6.23 -5.29 -2.16
CA GLY A 54 -7.17 -6.01 -1.29
C GLY A 54 -6.70 -6.08 0.14
N GLU A 55 -5.62 -6.83 0.35
CA GLU A 55 -4.90 -6.84 1.62
C GLU A 55 -3.40 -6.74 1.33
N PRO A 56 -2.78 -5.56 1.49
CA PRO A 56 -1.38 -5.34 1.13
C PRO A 56 -0.40 -6.19 1.94
N LEU A 57 -0.73 -6.59 3.18
CA LEU A 57 0.14 -7.46 3.98
C LEU A 57 0.24 -8.90 3.41
N LEU A 58 -0.60 -9.28 2.44
CA LEU A 58 -0.44 -10.54 1.70
C LEU A 58 0.74 -10.53 0.74
N ALA A 59 1.23 -9.36 0.32
CA ALA A 59 2.39 -9.23 -0.55
C ALA A 59 3.70 -9.68 0.14
N GLY A 60 3.70 -9.71 1.47
CA GLY A 60 4.85 -10.08 2.29
C GLY A 60 5.87 -8.95 2.47
N PRO A 61 6.71 -9.02 3.52
CA PRO A 61 7.57 -7.92 3.95
C PRO A 61 8.64 -7.57 2.93
N ARG A 62 9.14 -8.55 2.17
CA ARG A 62 10.16 -8.34 1.12
C ARG A 62 9.66 -7.42 0.01
N LEU A 63 8.42 -7.62 -0.46
CA LEU A 63 7.88 -6.83 -1.56
C LEU A 63 7.49 -5.43 -1.08
N LEU A 64 6.91 -5.33 0.12
CA LEU A 64 6.57 -4.04 0.73
C LEU A 64 7.82 -3.17 0.95
N ARG A 65 8.87 -3.75 1.56
CA ARG A 65 10.17 -3.07 1.71
C ARG A 65 10.73 -2.61 0.37
N ARG A 66 10.63 -3.44 -0.67
CA ARG A 66 11.07 -3.06 -2.00
C ARG A 66 10.29 -1.85 -2.52
N ALA A 67 8.97 -1.87 -2.44
CA ALA A 67 8.15 -0.76 -2.91
C ALA A 67 8.50 0.56 -2.20
N VAL A 68 8.56 0.56 -0.87
CA VAL A 68 8.92 1.74 -0.07
C VAL A 68 10.30 2.28 -0.46
N THR A 69 11.30 1.40 -0.52
CA THR A 69 12.69 1.81 -0.78
C THR A 69 12.92 2.26 -2.23
N GLU A 70 12.33 1.60 -3.23
CA GLU A 70 12.43 2.00 -4.63
C GLU A 70 11.79 3.38 -4.86
N ILE A 71 10.61 3.63 -4.27
CA ILE A 71 9.92 4.92 -4.38
C ILE A 71 10.75 6.03 -3.72
N ALA A 72 11.20 5.83 -2.49
CA ALA A 72 12.02 6.82 -1.78
C ALA A 72 13.32 7.14 -2.55
N ARG A 73 13.97 6.11 -3.11
CA ARG A 73 15.18 6.27 -3.93
C ARG A 73 14.92 7.05 -5.23
N ALA A 74 13.85 6.72 -5.95
CA ALA A 74 13.52 7.36 -7.22
C ALA A 74 13.16 8.84 -7.03
N VAL A 75 12.42 9.16 -5.97
CA VAL A 75 12.02 10.53 -5.61
C VAL A 75 13.22 11.37 -5.16
N GLY A 76 14.15 10.78 -4.41
CA GLY A 76 15.39 11.42 -3.97
C GLY A 76 15.29 12.17 -2.64
N PRO A 77 16.43 12.55 -2.04
CA PRO A 77 16.51 12.98 -0.63
C PRO A 77 15.94 14.38 -0.35
N GLY A 78 15.65 15.18 -1.37
CA GLY A 78 15.12 16.54 -1.22
C GLY A 78 13.59 16.62 -1.07
N VAL A 79 12.92 15.47 -1.09
CA VAL A 79 11.45 15.38 -1.10
C VAL A 79 11.01 14.38 -0.04
N ARG A 80 10.06 14.79 0.80
CA ARG A 80 9.52 13.95 1.86
C ARG A 80 8.53 12.94 1.28
N VAL A 81 8.84 11.65 1.38
CA VAL A 81 7.92 10.57 1.00
C VAL A 81 7.29 10.01 2.26
N GLU A 82 6.02 10.35 2.52
CA GLU A 82 5.24 9.67 3.55
C GLU A 82 4.63 8.39 2.96
N THR A 83 4.84 7.24 3.59
CA THR A 83 4.20 5.99 3.16
C THR A 83 3.20 5.50 4.21
N CYS A 84 2.04 5.04 3.74
CA CYS A 84 1.02 4.42 4.57
C CYS A 84 0.60 3.09 3.95
N VAL A 85 0.23 2.12 4.79
CA VAL A 85 -0.46 0.89 4.37
C VAL A 85 -1.92 0.95 4.84
N GLN A 86 -2.87 0.64 3.95
CA GLN A 86 -4.27 0.46 4.33
C GLN A 86 -4.56 -1.04 4.45
N THR A 87 -4.80 -1.52 5.67
CA THR A 87 -4.96 -2.96 5.97
C THR A 87 -6.27 -3.24 6.70
N ASN A 88 -6.78 -4.46 6.53
CA ASN A 88 -7.84 -5.00 7.35
C ASN A 88 -7.35 -5.56 8.70
N ALA A 89 -6.05 -5.41 8.99
CA ALA A 89 -5.34 -5.79 10.20
C ALA A 89 -5.34 -7.30 10.54
N TRP A 90 -5.94 -8.16 9.73
CA TRP A 90 -6.00 -9.60 10.02
C TRP A 90 -4.62 -10.28 10.12
N ARG A 91 -3.64 -9.77 9.37
CA ARG A 91 -2.25 -10.26 9.39
C ARG A 91 -1.30 -9.30 10.13
N LEU A 92 -1.83 -8.26 10.77
CA LEU A 92 -0.99 -7.30 11.49
C LEU A 92 -0.60 -7.92 12.83
N ASP A 93 0.64 -8.38 12.92
CA ASP A 93 1.27 -8.94 14.12
C ASP A 93 2.49 -8.10 14.51
N GLU A 94 3.16 -8.46 15.61
CA GLU A 94 4.35 -7.75 16.10
C GLU A 94 5.48 -7.70 15.06
N ALA A 95 5.69 -8.79 14.30
CA ALA A 95 6.73 -8.83 13.27
C ALA A 95 6.44 -7.86 12.11
N TRP A 96 5.17 -7.69 11.76
CA TRP A 96 4.75 -6.65 10.83
C TRP A 96 4.90 -5.25 11.40
N LEU A 97 4.53 -5.03 12.67
CA LEU A 97 4.72 -3.74 13.33
C LEU A 97 6.19 -3.34 13.36
N ASP A 98 7.10 -4.27 13.69
CA ASP A 98 8.55 -4.06 13.63
C ASP A 98 9.00 -3.69 12.21
N THR A 99 8.57 -4.47 11.20
CA THR A 99 8.93 -4.20 9.80
C THR A 99 8.42 -2.85 9.32
N LEU A 100 7.18 -2.47 9.66
CA LEU A 100 6.58 -1.19 9.24
C LEU A 100 7.22 -0.02 9.99
N GLY A 101 7.54 -0.20 11.28
CA GLY A 101 8.25 0.78 12.09
C GLY A 101 9.67 1.05 11.57
N GLU A 102 10.42 0.01 11.21
CA GLU A 102 11.74 0.15 10.57
C GLU A 102 11.69 0.94 9.25
N LEU A 103 10.57 0.89 8.55
CA LEU A 103 10.35 1.55 7.26
C LEU A 103 9.68 2.92 7.38
N ASP A 104 9.35 3.36 8.60
CA ASP A 104 8.52 4.56 8.88
C ASP A 104 7.20 4.56 8.08
N VAL A 105 6.56 3.40 7.99
CA VAL A 105 5.27 3.23 7.30
C VAL A 105 4.13 3.38 8.30
N ARG A 106 3.26 4.36 8.05
CA ARG A 106 2.02 4.53 8.82
C ARG A 106 1.02 3.42 8.51
N VAL A 107 0.13 3.13 9.46
CA VAL A 107 -0.90 2.09 9.32
C VAL A 107 -2.28 2.70 9.40
N GLY A 108 -3.06 2.54 8.34
CA GLY A 108 -4.51 2.76 8.33
C GLY A 108 -5.23 1.42 8.50
N VAL A 109 -6.09 1.32 9.52
CA VAL A 109 -6.87 0.11 9.81
C VAL A 109 -8.32 0.32 9.40
N SER A 110 -8.85 -0.59 8.59
CA SER A 110 -10.27 -0.62 8.26
C SER A 110 -11.09 -1.14 9.45
N LEU A 111 -11.95 -0.29 10.00
CA LEU A 111 -12.88 -0.61 11.08
C LEU A 111 -14.19 0.16 10.86
N ASP A 112 -15.31 -0.56 10.80
CA ASP A 112 -16.61 0.03 10.40
C ASP A 112 -17.42 0.60 11.59
N GLY A 113 -16.86 0.55 12.79
CA GLY A 113 -17.51 1.02 14.01
C GLY A 113 -17.36 0.02 15.14
N ASP A 114 -18.44 -0.21 15.87
CA ASP A 114 -18.49 -1.24 16.89
C ASP A 114 -18.49 -2.66 16.29
N ARG A 115 -18.50 -3.66 17.17
CA ARG A 115 -18.53 -5.07 16.76
C ARG A 115 -19.71 -5.40 15.85
N ALA A 116 -20.91 -4.89 16.16
CA ALA A 116 -22.11 -5.23 15.41
C ALA A 116 -22.09 -4.62 14.01
N ALA A 117 -21.54 -3.42 13.87
CA ALA A 117 -21.31 -2.78 12.59
C ALA A 117 -20.23 -3.49 11.76
N HIS A 118 -19.12 -3.90 12.40
CA HIS A 118 -17.97 -4.48 11.71
C HIS A 118 -18.12 -5.96 11.34
N ASP A 119 -18.72 -6.77 12.22
CA ASP A 119 -18.84 -8.23 12.05
C ASP A 119 -20.08 -8.65 11.23
N ARG A 120 -20.75 -7.70 10.56
CA ARG A 120 -21.97 -7.94 9.76
C ARG A 120 -21.71 -8.78 8.51
#